data_AF-A0A846CCK9-F1
#
_entry.id   AF-A0A846CCK9-F1
#
_cell.length_a   1.000
_cell.length_b   1.000
_cell.length_c   1.000
_cell.angle_alpha   90.00
_cell.angle_beta   90.00
_cell.angle_gamma   90.00
#
_symmetry.space_group_name_H-M   'P 1'
#
loop_
_entity.id
_entity.type
_entity.pdbx_description
1 polymer ?
#
loop_
_entity_poly.entity_id
_entity_poly.type
_entity_poly.pdbx_seq_one_letter_code
_entity_poly.pdbx_strand_id
1 'polypeptide(L)'
;MPKNVGRTSQKQNPPKKWKPPEDGKQPLFVHGALDDYGLNLYEFRVLAHVVRREGKVRGCDEAQGNMATICGMSQRMVLEVLRVLCEAGIIRKEKVKGKRTNTYRLNEGSKWKHPSELEKIRNKGKKKNSRLIQKAITYGTCLKPMGFQANPCL
;
A
#
# COMPACT_ATOMS: atom_id res chain seq x y z
N MET A 1 3.06 30.39 -0.42
CA MET A 1 3.46 28.97 -0.53
C MET A 1 3.38 28.32 0.84
N PRO A 2 2.49 27.34 1.09
CA PRO A 2 2.44 26.73 2.41
C PRO A 2 3.64 25.80 2.61
N LYS A 3 4.58 26.27 3.42
CA LYS A 3 5.66 25.50 4.04
C LYS A 3 5.06 24.69 5.18
N ASN A 4 4.65 23.43 4.95
CA ASN A 4 4.60 22.44 6.03
C ASN A 4 4.40 21.02 5.50
N VAL A 5 5.49 20.33 5.19
CA VAL A 5 5.50 18.87 5.23
C VAL A 5 6.74 18.47 6.01
N GLY A 6 6.63 18.47 7.33
CA GLY A 6 7.56 17.74 8.19
C GLY A 6 7.45 16.25 7.88
N ARG A 7 8.11 15.79 6.82
CA ARG A 7 8.22 14.37 6.51
C ARG A 7 9.61 13.94 6.93
N THR A 8 9.73 13.54 8.20
CA THR A 8 10.85 12.72 8.65
C THR A 8 10.74 11.39 7.92
N SER A 9 11.20 11.31 6.66
CA SER A 9 11.57 10.02 6.11
C SER A 9 12.76 9.59 6.96
N GLN A 10 12.53 8.78 7.98
CA GLN A 10 13.63 8.10 8.65
C GLN A 10 14.35 7.33 7.54
N LYS A 11 15.47 7.88 7.07
CA LYS A 11 16.36 7.18 6.15
C LYS A 11 16.75 5.91 6.88
N GLN A 12 16.24 4.77 6.41
CA GLN A 12 16.65 3.49 6.96
C GLN A 12 18.13 3.36 6.64
N ASN A 13 18.98 3.57 7.65
CA ASN A 13 20.40 3.31 7.50
C ASN A 13 20.56 1.82 7.24
N PRO A 14 21.45 1.43 6.32
CA PRO A 14 21.76 0.03 6.12
C PRO A 14 22.19 -0.58 7.46
N PRO A 15 21.85 -1.86 7.72
CA PRO A 15 22.24 -2.49 8.97
C PRO A 15 23.77 -2.45 9.12
N LYS A 16 24.26 -2.12 10.31
CA LYS A 16 25.71 -2.01 10.59
C LYS A 16 26.50 -3.28 10.26
N LYS A 17 25.84 -4.44 10.25
CA LYS A 17 26.39 -5.75 9.90
C LYS A 17 25.60 -6.34 8.72
N TRP A 18 25.79 -5.80 7.53
CA TRP A 18 25.25 -6.40 6.30
C TRP A 18 26.21 -7.47 5.78
N LYS A 19 25.68 -8.65 5.44
CA LYS A 19 26.40 -9.72 4.75
C LYS A 19 25.64 -10.04 3.45
N PRO A 20 26.34 -10.35 2.35
CA PRO A 20 25.68 -10.79 1.13
C PRO A 20 24.94 -12.12 1.34
N PRO A 21 23.89 -12.40 0.55
CA PRO A 21 23.24 -13.72 0.52
C PRO A 21 24.22 -14.84 0.13
N GLU A 22 23.96 -16.07 0.58
CA GLU A 22 24.75 -17.25 0.22
C GLU A 22 24.53 -17.64 -1.26
N ASP A 23 25.60 -18.07 -1.95
CA ASP A 23 25.60 -18.32 -3.40
C ASP A 23 24.71 -19.50 -3.86
N GLY A 24 24.24 -20.35 -2.93
CA GLY A 24 23.50 -21.59 -3.25
C GLY A 24 22.04 -21.41 -3.65
N LYS A 25 21.45 -20.21 -3.54
CA LYS A 25 20.07 -19.93 -3.94
C LYS A 25 19.97 -18.60 -4.66
N GLN A 26 19.20 -18.57 -5.76
CA GLN A 26 18.88 -17.32 -6.43
C GLN A 26 18.21 -16.37 -5.43
N PRO A 27 18.76 -15.15 -5.22
CA PRO A 27 18.29 -14.25 -4.18
C PRO A 27 16.89 -13.68 -4.47
N LEU A 28 16.45 -13.73 -5.73
CA LEU A 28 15.14 -13.29 -6.17
C LEU A 28 14.65 -14.15 -7.33
N PHE A 29 13.46 -14.72 -7.20
CA PHE A 29 12.75 -15.38 -8.29
C PHE A 29 11.54 -14.53 -8.68
N VAL A 30 11.50 -14.08 -9.94
CA VAL A 30 10.36 -13.36 -10.52
C VAL A 30 9.83 -14.21 -11.67
N HIS A 31 8.55 -14.57 -11.60
CA HIS A 31 7.90 -15.31 -12.67
C HIS A 31 7.68 -14.39 -13.90
N GLY A 32 7.93 -14.86 -15.12
CA GLY A 32 7.81 -14.04 -16.34
C GLY A 32 6.44 -13.36 -16.48
N ALA A 33 5.36 -14.11 -16.25
CA ALA A 33 4.00 -13.54 -16.23
C ALA A 33 3.77 -12.39 -15.23
N LEU A 34 4.56 -12.30 -14.15
CA LEU A 34 4.50 -11.18 -13.21
C LEU A 34 5.26 -9.95 -13.75
N ASP A 35 6.39 -10.18 -14.43
CA ASP A 35 7.20 -9.14 -15.05
C ASP A 35 6.44 -8.49 -16.23
N ASP A 36 5.85 -9.33 -17.08
CA ASP A 36 5.04 -8.90 -18.23
C ASP A 36 3.68 -8.30 -17.83
N TYR A 37 3.30 -8.36 -16.55
CA TYR A 37 1.98 -7.90 -16.09
C TYR A 37 1.81 -6.37 -16.18
N GLY A 38 2.91 -5.61 -16.23
CA GLY A 38 2.87 -4.14 -16.30
C GLY A 38 2.63 -3.45 -14.95
N LEU A 39 3.11 -4.05 -13.86
CA LEU A 39 3.09 -3.42 -12.53
C LEU A 39 4.01 -2.20 -12.47
N ASN A 40 3.59 -1.17 -11.74
CA ASN A 40 4.44 -0.01 -11.46
C ASN A 40 5.49 -0.36 -10.40
N LEU A 41 6.60 0.39 -10.34
CA LEU A 41 7.69 0.27 -9.36
C LEU A 41 7.16 0.17 -7.92
N TYR A 42 6.19 1.01 -7.56
CA TYR A 42 5.58 1.00 -6.22
C TYR A 42 4.72 -0.25 -5.98
N GLU A 43 4.00 -0.71 -7.00
CA GLU A 43 3.16 -1.91 -6.93
C GLU A 43 4.03 -3.15 -6.75
N PHE A 44 5.08 -3.27 -7.56
CA PHE A 44 6.06 -4.34 -7.46
C PHE A 44 6.77 -4.34 -6.11
N ARG A 45 7.21 -3.17 -5.62
CA ARG A 45 7.90 -3.05 -4.32
C ARG A 45 7.03 -3.50 -3.15
N VAL A 46 5.75 -3.10 -3.12
CA VAL A 46 4.80 -3.53 -2.09
C VAL A 46 4.52 -5.03 -2.22
N LEU A 47 4.32 -5.53 -3.45
CA LEU A 47 4.08 -6.95 -3.70
C LEU A 47 5.26 -7.80 -3.21
N ALA A 48 6.49 -7.43 -3.56
CA ALA A 48 7.70 -8.11 -3.10
C ALA A 48 7.80 -8.10 -1.56
N HIS A 49 7.43 -6.99 -0.92
CA HIS A 49 7.40 -6.93 0.54
C HIS A 49 6.36 -7.89 1.15
N VAL A 50 5.16 -7.97 0.55
CA VAL A 50 4.10 -8.89 0.98
C VAL A 50 4.56 -10.34 0.82
N VAL A 51 5.07 -10.72 -0.36
CA VAL A 51 5.53 -12.09 -0.65
C VAL A 51 6.67 -12.51 0.27
N ARG A 52 7.60 -11.60 0.60
CA ARG A 52 8.68 -11.88 1.55
C ARG A 52 8.17 -12.17 2.97
N ARG A 53 7.05 -11.55 3.37
CA ARG A 53 6.46 -11.69 4.72
C ARG A 53 5.45 -12.82 4.79
N GLU A 54 4.84 -13.15 3.66
CA GLU A 54 3.95 -14.28 3.51
C GLU A 54 4.73 -15.59 3.54
N GLY A 55 4.20 -16.56 4.26
CA GLY A 55 4.66 -17.94 4.27
C GLY A 55 3.48 -18.90 4.19
N LYS A 56 3.77 -20.21 4.17
CA LYS A 56 2.74 -21.26 4.03
C LYS A 56 1.61 -21.14 5.07
N VAL A 57 1.94 -20.74 6.30
CA VAL A 57 0.99 -20.64 7.41
C VAL A 57 0.58 -19.18 7.68
N ARG A 58 1.53 -18.25 7.59
CA ARG A 58 1.34 -16.84 7.99
C ARG A 58 1.17 -15.94 6.76
N GLY A 59 0.15 -15.06 6.77
CA GLY A 59 0.04 -13.99 5.77
C GLY A 59 0.76 -12.72 6.23
N CYS A 60 0.87 -11.73 5.34
CA CYS A 60 1.45 -10.44 5.70
C CYS A 60 0.48 -9.64 6.59
N ASP A 61 0.79 -9.56 7.88
CA ASP A 61 0.04 -8.82 8.92
C ASP A 61 0.71 -7.50 9.34
N GLU A 62 1.58 -6.98 8.47
CA GLU A 62 2.34 -5.74 8.69
C GLU A 62 1.43 -4.51 8.71
N ALA A 63 1.72 -3.58 9.62
CA ALA A 63 1.04 -2.28 9.64
C ALA A 63 1.41 -1.46 8.39
N GLN A 64 0.42 -0.77 7.82
CA GLN A 64 0.61 0.03 6.60
C GLN A 64 1.66 1.14 6.76
N GLY A 65 1.80 1.70 7.97
CA GLY A 65 2.85 2.67 8.29
C GLY A 65 4.26 2.06 8.18
N ASN A 66 4.46 0.84 8.67
CA ASN A 66 5.73 0.13 8.55
C ASN A 66 6.02 -0.23 7.09
N MET A 67 5.01 -0.71 6.35
CA MET A 67 5.16 -0.97 4.91
C MET A 67 5.57 0.30 4.16
N ALA A 68 4.98 1.45 4.50
CA ALA A 68 5.30 2.74 3.90
C ALA A 68 6.77 3.12 4.12
N THR A 69 7.26 2.98 5.35
CA THR A 69 8.67 3.23 5.70
C THR A 69 9.61 2.29 4.95
N ILE A 70 9.34 0.98 4.95
CA ILE A 70 10.20 -0.04 4.32
C ILE A 70 10.21 0.08 2.79
N CYS A 71 9.07 0.42 2.20
CA CYS A 71 8.96 0.58 0.75
C CYS A 71 9.30 2.01 0.29
N GLY A 72 9.64 2.92 1.20
CA GLY A 72 10.05 4.29 0.88
C GLY A 72 8.95 5.15 0.25
N MET A 73 7.68 4.96 0.65
CA MET A 73 6.54 5.68 0.08
C MET A 73 5.56 6.17 1.16
N SER A 74 4.57 6.97 0.77
CA SER A 74 3.55 7.42 1.72
C SER A 74 2.57 6.29 2.08
N GLN A 75 2.00 6.31 3.29
CA GLN A 75 0.97 5.35 3.69
C GLN A 75 -0.25 5.38 2.75
N ARG A 76 -0.60 6.57 2.22
CA ARG A 76 -1.65 6.72 1.21
C ARG A 76 -1.31 5.94 -0.07
N MET A 77 -0.07 6.02 -0.54
CA MET A 77 0.38 5.27 -1.71
C MET A 77 0.33 3.76 -1.46
N VAL A 78 0.77 3.30 -0.28
CA VAL A 78 0.64 1.86 0.10
C VAL A 78 -0.81 1.40 0.04
N LEU A 79 -1.74 2.18 0.60
CA LEU A 79 -3.16 1.86 0.56
C LEU A 79 -3.71 1.78 -0.87
N GLU A 80 -3.30 2.71 -1.74
CA GLU A 80 -3.70 2.71 -3.15
C GLU A 80 -3.14 1.49 -3.89
N VAL A 81 -1.86 1.19 -3.69
CA VAL A 81 -1.20 0.01 -4.27
C VAL A 81 -1.87 -1.28 -3.80
N LEU A 82 -2.11 -1.44 -2.49
CA LEU A 82 -2.79 -2.62 -1.94
C LEU A 82 -4.20 -2.79 -2.52
N ARG A 83 -4.93 -1.68 -2.73
CA ARG A 83 -6.23 -1.71 -3.42
C ARG A 83 -6.07 -2.21 -4.85
N VAL A 84 -5.13 -1.67 -5.63
CA VAL A 84 -4.91 -2.07 -7.03
C VAL A 84 -4.56 -3.56 -7.10
N LEU A 85 -3.62 -4.03 -6.28
CA LEU A 85 -3.22 -5.43 -6.24
C LEU A 85 -4.37 -6.37 -5.83
N CYS A 86 -5.25 -5.93 -4.91
CA CYS A 86 -6.45 -6.67 -4.54
C CYS A 86 -7.48 -6.71 -5.67
N GLU A 87 -7.72 -5.57 -6.34
CA GLU A 87 -8.68 -5.48 -7.45
C GLU A 87 -8.20 -6.21 -8.71
N ALA A 88 -6.88 -6.31 -8.92
CA ALA A 88 -6.23 -7.10 -9.96
C ALA A 88 -6.23 -8.61 -9.66
N GLY A 89 -6.60 -9.01 -8.44
CA GLY A 89 -6.66 -10.41 -8.02
C GLY A 89 -5.31 -11.04 -7.69
N ILE A 90 -4.21 -10.27 -7.72
CA ILE A 90 -2.85 -10.75 -7.38
C ILE A 90 -2.75 -11.08 -5.89
N ILE A 91 -3.32 -10.23 -5.03
CA ILE A 91 -3.39 -10.47 -3.59
C ILE A 91 -4.84 -10.53 -3.12
N ARG A 92 -5.09 -11.27 -2.05
CA ARG A 92 -6.34 -11.23 -1.29
C ARG A 92 -6.13 -10.59 0.08
N LYS A 93 -7.17 -9.93 0.55
CA LYS A 93 -7.24 -9.28 1.86
C LYS A 93 -8.15 -10.10 2.78
N GLU A 94 -7.57 -10.62 3.85
CA GLU A 94 -8.27 -11.38 4.90
C GLU A 94 -8.45 -10.49 6.13
N LYS A 95 -9.69 -10.23 6.52
CA LYS A 95 -10.02 -9.50 7.75
C LYS A 95 -10.30 -10.50 8.86
N VAL A 96 -9.34 -10.68 9.77
CA VAL A 96 -9.49 -11.57 10.93
C VAL A 96 -10.29 -10.84 12.02
N LYS A 97 -11.34 -11.48 12.55
CA LYS A 97 -12.12 -10.93 13.67
C LYS A 97 -11.19 -10.69 14.88
N GLY A 98 -11.33 -9.54 15.52
CA GLY A 98 -10.52 -9.16 16.69
C GLY A 98 -9.13 -8.59 16.38
N LYS A 99 -8.64 -8.63 15.14
CA LYS A 99 -7.38 -7.96 14.76
C LYS A 99 -7.62 -6.59 14.14
N ARG A 100 -6.81 -5.61 14.56
CA ARG A 100 -6.82 -4.25 13.99
C ARG A 100 -6.25 -4.21 12.57
N THR A 101 -5.30 -5.09 12.26
CA THR A 101 -4.59 -5.11 10.97
C THR A 101 -5.16 -6.20 10.05
N ASN A 102 -5.24 -5.89 8.76
CA ASN A 102 -5.65 -6.87 7.75
C ASN A 102 -4.48 -7.77 7.38
N THR A 103 -4.76 -9.03 7.08
CA THR A 103 -3.76 -9.98 6.58
C THR A 103 -3.83 -10.02 5.06
N TYR A 104 -2.69 -9.90 4.38
CA TYR A 104 -2.61 -9.99 2.93
C TYR A 104 -1.92 -11.29 2.50
N ARG A 105 -2.43 -11.89 1.43
CA ARG A 105 -1.90 -13.15 0.86
C ARG A 105 -1.88 -13.11 -0.65
N LEU A 106 -0.89 -13.77 -1.25
CA LEU A 106 -0.79 -13.98 -2.68
C LEU A 106 -1.85 -14.98 -3.13
N ASN A 107 -2.48 -14.68 -4.26
CA ASN A 107 -3.37 -15.59 -4.94
C ASN A 107 -2.63 -16.37 -6.02
N GLU A 108 -3.17 -17.55 -6.35
CA GLU A 108 -2.79 -18.29 -7.54
C GLU A 108 -2.92 -17.44 -8.81
N GLY A 109 -2.00 -17.64 -9.77
CA GLY A 109 -1.99 -16.93 -11.04
C GLY A 109 -3.31 -17.00 -11.80
N SER A 110 -4.06 -18.11 -11.68
CA SER A 110 -5.37 -18.30 -12.30
C SER A 110 -6.43 -17.30 -11.86
N LYS A 111 -6.24 -16.63 -10.72
CA LYS A 111 -7.16 -15.61 -10.19
C LYS A 111 -6.77 -14.19 -10.60
N TRP A 112 -5.63 -14.03 -11.26
CA TRP A 112 -5.15 -12.74 -11.70
C TRP A 112 -5.98 -12.29 -12.88
N LYS A 113 -6.38 -11.02 -12.86
CA LYS A 113 -7.07 -10.42 -14.00
C LYS A 113 -6.11 -10.19 -15.14
N HIS A 114 -6.68 -10.07 -16.34
CA HIS A 114 -5.88 -9.78 -17.53
C HIS A 114 -5.18 -8.41 -17.41
N PRO A 115 -3.91 -8.27 -17.82
CA PRO A 115 -3.15 -7.00 -17.72
C PRO A 115 -3.85 -5.79 -18.34
N SER A 116 -4.67 -6.00 -19.39
CA SER A 116 -5.47 -4.94 -20.03
C SER A 116 -6.50 -4.26 -19.10
N GLU A 117 -6.85 -4.88 -17.98
CA GLU A 117 -7.74 -4.29 -16.97
C GLU A 117 -7.02 -3.36 -15.98
N LEU A 118 -5.69 -3.42 -15.91
CA LEU A 118 -4.90 -2.77 -14.85
C LEU A 118 -5.09 -1.24 -14.85
N GLU A 119 -5.12 -0.62 -16.03
CA GLU A 119 -5.31 0.83 -16.15
C GLU A 119 -6.72 1.26 -15.72
N LYS A 120 -7.74 0.43 -15.98
CA LYS A 120 -9.11 0.68 -15.51
C LYS A 120 -9.16 0.61 -13.98
N ILE A 121 -8.48 -0.35 -13.37
CA ILE A 121 -8.39 -0.54 -11.91
C ILE A 121 -7.71 0.66 -11.23
N ARG A 122 -6.58 1.14 -11.78
CA ARG A 122 -5.87 2.33 -11.30
C ARG A 122 -6.78 3.56 -11.33
N ASN A 123 -7.45 3.79 -12.46
CA ASN A 123 -8.29 4.98 -12.64
C ASN A 123 -9.60 4.97 -11.83
N LYS A 124 -10.10 3.80 -11.44
CA LYS A 124 -11.29 3.68 -10.57
C LYS A 124 -11.11 4.37 -9.21
N GLY A 125 -9.90 4.35 -8.65
CA GLY A 125 -9.58 5.01 -7.38
C GLY A 125 -9.60 6.54 -7.49
N LYS A 126 -9.06 7.07 -8.59
CA LYS A 126 -9.02 8.52 -8.87
C LYS A 126 -10.42 9.10 -9.06
N LYS A 127 -11.29 8.42 -9.81
CA LYS A 127 -12.68 8.85 -10.07
C LYS A 127 -13.56 8.90 -8.82
N LYS A 128 -13.34 8.03 -7.84
CA LYS A 128 -14.08 8.08 -6.57
C LYS A 128 -13.75 9.34 -5.77
N ASN A 129 -12.47 9.71 -5.71
CA ASN A 129 -12.04 10.91 -5.01
C ASN A 129 -12.57 12.18 -5.68
N SER A 130 -12.55 12.28 -7.01
CA SER A 130 -13.10 13.46 -7.71
C SER A 130 -14.61 13.62 -7.50
N ARG A 131 -15.38 12.52 -7.52
CA ARG A 131 -16.82 12.57 -7.21
C ARG A 131 -17.12 12.99 -5.77
N LEU A 132 -16.32 12.54 -4.80
CA LEU A 132 -16.49 12.94 -3.40
C LEU A 132 -16.18 14.43 -3.21
N ILE A 133 -15.13 14.94 -3.86
CA ILE A 133 -14.80 16.37 -3.86
C ILE A 133 -15.92 17.18 -4.51
N GLN A 134 -16.42 16.75 -5.68
CA GLN A 134 -17.53 17.44 -6.36
C GLN A 134 -18.80 17.47 -5.50
N LYS A 135 -19.15 16.36 -4.83
CA LYS A 135 -20.29 16.32 -3.93
C LYS A 135 -20.10 17.24 -2.73
N ALA A 136 -18.92 17.27 -2.11
CA ALA A 136 -18.64 18.17 -0.98
C ALA A 136 -18.78 19.65 -1.36
N ILE A 137 -18.34 20.02 -2.58
CA ILE A 137 -18.49 21.38 -3.12
C ILE A 137 -19.97 21.69 -3.42
N THR A 138 -20.69 20.74 -4.01
CA THR A 138 -22.09 20.93 -4.45
C THR A 138 -23.08 21.00 -3.27
N TYR A 139 -22.81 20.30 -2.17
CA TYR A 139 -23.66 20.30 -0.98
C TYR A 139 -23.23 21.32 0.10
N GLY A 140 -22.25 22.19 -0.16
CA GLY A 140 -21.86 23.26 0.77
C GLY A 140 -21.48 22.79 2.17
N THR A 141 -21.01 21.54 2.33
CA THR A 141 -20.60 21.04 3.64
C THR A 141 -19.18 21.51 3.93
N CYS A 142 -19.12 22.67 4.59
CA CYS A 142 -17.91 23.12 5.28
C CYS A 142 -17.48 22.01 6.24
N LEU A 143 -16.39 21.32 5.94
CA LEU A 143 -15.75 20.38 6.87
C LEU A 143 -15.33 21.20 8.09
N LYS A 144 -16.18 21.25 9.12
CA LYS A 144 -15.85 21.89 10.39
C LYS A 144 -14.55 21.27 10.91
N PRO A 145 -13.52 22.06 11.22
CA PRO A 145 -12.37 21.55 11.94
C PRO A 145 -12.86 21.01 13.29
N MET A 146 -12.50 19.75 13.60
CA MET A 146 -12.72 19.20 14.92
C MET A 146 -11.84 19.98 15.93
N GLY A 147 -12.52 20.72 16.82
CA GLY A 147 -12.11 20.98 18.20
C GLY A 147 -10.78 21.71 18.45
N PHE A 148 -10.88 23.02 18.77
CA PHE A 148 -10.01 23.63 19.77
C PHE A 148 -10.88 24.55 20.63
N GLN A 149 -11.38 24.01 21.75
CA GLN A 149 -12.01 24.80 22.80
C GLN A 149 -10.89 25.47 23.61
N ALA A 150 -10.72 26.78 23.45
CA ALA A 150 -9.99 27.58 24.41
C ALA A 150 -10.95 27.90 25.57
N ASN A 151 -10.66 27.37 26.75
CA ASN A 151 -11.29 27.83 27.99
C ASN A 151 -10.68 29.18 28.39
N PRO A 152 -11.47 30.20 28.75
CA PRO A 152 -10.94 31.38 29.41
C PRO A 152 -10.55 31.04 30.85
N CYS A 153 -9.30 31.32 31.22
CA CYS A 153 -8.86 31.34 32.61
C CYS A 153 -9.62 32.44 33.35
N LEU A 154 -10.21 32.05 34.49
CA LEU A 154 -10.60 32.96 35.57
C LEU A 154 -9.36 33.49 36.28
#